data_AF-A0A2I1GJD5-F1
#
_entry.id   AF-A0A2I1GJD5-F1
#
_cell.length_a   1.000
_cell.length_b   1.000
_cell.length_c   1.000
_cell.angle_alpha   90.00
_cell.angle_beta   90.00
_cell.angle_gamma   90.00
#
_symmetry.space_group_name_H-M   'P 1'
#
loop_
_entity.id
_entity.type
_entity.pdbx_description
1 polymer ?
#
loop_
_entity_poly.entity_id
_entity_poly.type
_entity_poly.pdbx_seq_one_letter_code
_entity_poly.pdbx_strand_id
1 'polypeptide(L)'
;MEQNFNLIYQTCFENDSFLELQNFCTNLTSEEPDKIFKSLNFASIPEKLLITIIQSDNLQMEEIQVWKHVLKWGLAQNPELSSDPANFSKEDFNTLKNSLHNCIPFIRFYNLTSDEFSKEILPYKKVLPKELYKDLLKYFLDSNNQSIKQSKSRMTTKKNNIDSKIITTQHAELISKWIDRLKITDEIETAYKFQLLFRGSRDGFTAKKFHEICDNQSNTITIVKVKDSTEILGGYNPIEWNSDCCYRATKDSFIFSFRNSDDIESYILSRVKDEQRAIYNSNDFGPSFDYGLILINDSGLCGKNYYENQIRETEDGFIVEEYEYYDVTIEIGNDPYVKYIYDESISLDKHDIRNIIDILVAGSELGLQELIDYLQSFLIETKANWMEQNFN
;
A
#
# COMPACT_ATOMS: atom_id res chain seq x y z
N MET A 1 5.76 1.28 -22.32
CA MET A 1 6.05 2.52 -21.58
C MET A 1 6.74 2.29 -20.23
N GLU A 2 6.82 1.04 -19.72
CA GLU A 2 7.78 0.63 -18.66
C GLU A 2 9.25 0.99 -18.98
N GLN A 3 9.57 1.15 -20.28
CA GLN A 3 10.91 1.34 -20.78
C GLN A 3 11.54 2.70 -20.44
N ASN A 4 10.76 3.69 -19.99
CA ASN A 4 11.22 5.09 -19.99
C ASN A 4 11.49 5.67 -18.59
N PHE A 5 11.17 4.99 -17.48
CA PHE A 5 11.48 5.55 -16.15
C PHE A 5 12.98 5.80 -15.97
N ASN A 6 13.81 4.83 -16.36
CA ASN A 6 15.26 4.98 -16.28
C ASN A 6 15.76 6.12 -17.16
N LEU A 7 15.18 6.26 -18.35
CA LEU A 7 15.54 7.34 -19.27
C LEU A 7 15.18 8.70 -18.66
N ILE A 8 13.96 8.86 -18.14
CA ILE A 8 13.51 10.08 -17.46
C ILE A 8 14.40 10.36 -16.24
N TYR A 9 14.70 9.35 -15.43
CA TYR A 9 15.53 9.49 -14.24
C TYR A 9 16.96 9.91 -14.60
N GLN A 10 17.58 9.27 -15.59
CA GLN A 10 18.92 9.65 -16.05
C GLN A 10 18.91 11.09 -16.59
N THR A 11 18.01 11.40 -17.52
CA THR A 11 17.92 12.73 -18.11
C THR A 11 17.64 13.81 -17.06
N CYS A 12 16.78 13.55 -16.06
CA CYS A 12 16.47 14.55 -15.04
C CYS A 12 17.63 14.82 -14.09
N PHE A 13 18.39 13.79 -13.70
CA PHE A 13 19.53 13.97 -12.77
C PHE A 13 20.84 14.35 -13.46
N GLU A 14 20.89 14.35 -14.79
CA GLU A 14 22.01 14.89 -15.59
C GLU A 14 21.87 16.40 -15.86
N ASN A 15 20.69 16.98 -15.66
CA ASN A 15 20.41 18.38 -15.94
C ASN A 15 19.69 19.08 -14.79
N ASP A 16 20.34 20.09 -14.21
CA ASP A 16 19.85 20.83 -13.04
C ASP A 16 18.59 21.68 -13.32
N SER A 17 18.20 21.84 -14.59
CA SER A 17 17.02 22.63 -14.98
C SER A 17 15.70 21.87 -14.76
N PHE A 18 15.74 20.57 -14.50
CA PHE A 18 14.56 19.71 -14.43
C PHE A 18 14.10 19.42 -13.00
N LEU A 19 14.01 20.47 -12.16
CA LEU A 19 13.74 20.36 -10.73
C LEU A 19 12.41 19.67 -10.40
N GLU A 20 11.35 19.90 -11.18
CA GLU A 20 10.04 19.27 -10.94
C GLU A 20 10.09 17.77 -11.21
N LEU A 21 10.71 17.36 -12.32
CA LEU A 21 10.92 15.94 -12.63
C LEU A 21 11.87 15.27 -11.64
N GLN A 22 12.92 15.97 -11.19
CA GLN A 22 13.82 15.46 -10.14
C GLN A 22 13.07 15.23 -8.83
N ASN A 23 12.23 16.19 -8.40
CA ASN A 23 11.40 16.06 -7.19
C ASN A 23 10.41 14.89 -7.33
N PHE A 24 9.74 14.79 -8.47
CA PHE A 24 8.82 13.71 -8.75
C PHE A 24 9.51 12.33 -8.76
N CYS A 25 10.66 12.20 -9.41
CA CYS A 25 11.47 10.98 -9.38
C CYS A 25 11.93 10.65 -7.95
N THR A 26 12.36 11.65 -7.18
CA THR A 26 12.79 11.47 -5.78
C THR A 26 11.64 10.99 -4.91
N ASN A 27 10.46 11.62 -5.02
CA ASN A 27 9.26 11.21 -4.29
C ASN A 27 8.89 9.77 -4.62
N LEU A 28 8.85 9.41 -5.92
CA LEU A 28 8.55 8.04 -6.32
C LEU A 28 9.56 7.02 -5.77
N THR A 29 10.86 7.34 -5.78
CA THR A 29 11.89 6.46 -5.20
C THR A 29 11.79 6.33 -3.69
N SER A 30 11.22 7.33 -3.01
CA SER A 30 11.06 7.35 -1.56
C SER A 30 9.78 6.63 -1.13
N GLU A 31 8.67 6.87 -1.81
CA GLU A 31 7.34 6.37 -1.45
C GLU A 31 7.09 4.94 -1.92
N GLU A 32 7.54 4.59 -3.14
CA GLU A 32 7.22 3.31 -3.78
C GLU A 32 8.47 2.64 -4.41
N PRO A 33 9.57 2.44 -3.64
CA PRO A 33 10.81 1.87 -4.17
C PRO A 33 10.65 0.43 -4.71
N ASP A 34 9.65 -0.32 -4.26
CA ASP A 34 9.33 -1.68 -4.72
C ASP A 34 8.89 -1.73 -6.19
N LYS A 35 8.22 -0.68 -6.69
CA LYS A 35 7.81 -0.58 -8.09
C LYS A 35 9.01 -0.54 -9.04
N ILE A 36 10.13 0.06 -8.60
CA ILE A 36 11.36 0.15 -9.40
C ILE A 36 11.99 -1.23 -9.58
N PHE A 37 11.96 -2.09 -8.55
CA PHE A 37 12.46 -3.47 -8.63
C PHE A 37 11.67 -4.32 -9.63
N LYS A 38 10.37 -4.08 -9.76
CA LYS A 38 9.46 -4.79 -10.68
C LYS A 38 9.59 -4.31 -12.14
N SER A 39 10.27 -3.20 -12.40
CA SER A 39 10.39 -2.65 -13.75
C SER A 39 11.21 -3.54 -14.70
N LEU A 40 10.80 -3.62 -15.97
CA LEU A 40 11.53 -4.38 -17.00
C LEU A 40 12.99 -3.94 -17.15
N ASN A 41 13.26 -2.65 -16.96
CA ASN A 41 14.59 -2.06 -17.14
C ASN A 41 15.37 -1.95 -15.82
N PHE A 42 14.93 -2.58 -14.73
CA PHE A 42 15.62 -2.54 -13.43
C PHE A 42 17.12 -2.83 -13.55
N ALA A 43 17.50 -3.81 -14.38
CA ALA A 43 18.89 -4.21 -14.58
C ALA A 43 19.79 -3.09 -15.14
N SER A 44 19.20 -2.05 -15.74
CA SER A 44 19.90 -0.93 -16.37
C SER A 44 19.85 0.37 -15.54
N ILE A 45 19.35 0.33 -14.30
CA ILE A 45 19.32 1.54 -13.46
C ILE A 45 20.73 1.99 -13.07
N PRO A 46 20.96 3.30 -12.88
CA PRO A 46 22.21 3.79 -12.30
C PRO A 46 22.47 3.20 -10.90
N GLU A 47 23.74 2.93 -10.58
CA GLU A 47 24.14 2.42 -9.26
C GLU A 47 23.65 3.32 -8.11
N LYS A 48 23.72 4.65 -8.28
CA LYS A 48 23.22 5.62 -7.30
C LYS A 48 21.73 5.44 -7.00
N LEU A 49 20.92 5.16 -8.03
CA LEU A 49 19.50 4.87 -7.86
C LEU A 49 19.30 3.53 -7.13
N LEU A 50 20.05 2.49 -7.51
CA LEU A 50 20.01 1.20 -6.82
C LEU A 50 20.33 1.37 -5.32
N ILE A 51 21.38 2.12 -4.99
CA ILE A 51 21.76 2.42 -3.60
C ILE A 51 20.62 3.14 -2.86
N THR A 52 19.99 4.12 -3.50
CA THR A 52 18.89 4.89 -2.91
C THR A 52 17.70 3.98 -2.55
N ILE A 53 17.30 3.10 -3.48
CA ILE A 53 16.16 2.19 -3.24
C ILE A 53 16.48 1.09 -2.22
N ILE A 54 17.71 0.53 -2.21
CA ILE A 54 18.10 -0.46 -1.18
C ILE A 54 18.38 0.18 0.18
N GLN A 55 18.61 1.48 0.28
CA GLN A 55 18.71 2.17 1.58
C GLN A 55 17.34 2.47 2.18
N SER A 56 16.31 2.59 1.35
CA SER A 56 14.98 3.03 1.77
C SER A 56 14.39 2.13 2.87
N ASP A 57 13.94 2.77 3.94
CA ASP A 57 13.15 2.15 5.01
C ASP A 57 11.70 1.87 4.58
N ASN A 58 11.23 2.49 3.49
CA ASN A 58 9.90 2.28 2.93
C ASN A 58 9.84 1.07 1.99
N LEU A 59 10.97 0.43 1.68
CA LEU A 59 11.03 -0.71 0.77
C LEU A 59 10.30 -1.93 1.34
N GLN A 60 9.12 -2.24 0.79
CA GLN A 60 8.31 -3.40 1.19
C GLN A 60 8.78 -4.66 0.46
N MET A 61 9.92 -5.20 0.88
CA MET A 61 10.51 -6.37 0.27
C MET A 61 11.34 -7.16 1.29
N GLU A 62 11.19 -8.48 1.30
CA GLU A 62 12.05 -9.38 2.07
C GLU A 62 13.52 -9.19 1.69
N GLU A 63 14.41 -9.19 2.69
CA GLU A 63 15.83 -8.87 2.44
C GLU A 63 16.48 -9.84 1.46
N ILE A 64 16.03 -11.10 1.42
CA ILE A 64 16.51 -12.07 0.43
C ILE A 64 16.17 -11.65 -1.01
N GLN A 65 15.01 -11.04 -1.22
CA GLN A 65 14.60 -10.55 -2.54
C GLN A 65 15.43 -9.31 -2.91
N VAL A 66 15.72 -8.43 -1.95
CA VAL A 66 16.64 -7.30 -2.17
C VAL A 66 18.00 -7.79 -2.65
N TRP A 67 18.57 -8.80 -1.97
CA TRP A 67 19.82 -9.43 -2.38
C TRP A 67 19.76 -10.03 -3.80
N LYS A 68 18.69 -10.76 -4.12
CA LYS A 68 18.50 -11.35 -5.46
C LYS A 68 18.45 -10.29 -6.56
N HIS A 69 17.78 -9.17 -6.32
CA HIS A 69 17.74 -8.05 -7.27
C HIS A 69 19.11 -7.39 -7.41
N VAL A 70 19.83 -7.15 -6.31
CA VAL A 70 21.19 -6.59 -6.37
C VAL A 70 22.14 -7.52 -7.14
N LEU A 71 22.06 -8.83 -6.92
CA LEU A 71 22.81 -9.81 -7.73
C LEU A 71 22.44 -9.75 -9.21
N LYS A 72 21.14 -9.74 -9.52
CA LYS A 72 20.64 -9.63 -10.91
C LYS A 72 21.16 -8.37 -11.60
N TRP A 73 21.15 -7.24 -10.90
CA TRP A 73 21.72 -5.99 -11.39
C TRP A 73 23.23 -6.12 -11.64
N GLY A 74 23.99 -6.66 -10.67
CA GLY A 74 25.44 -6.84 -10.81
C GLY A 74 25.84 -7.77 -11.95
N LEU A 75 25.08 -8.84 -12.19
CA LEU A 75 25.29 -9.74 -13.33
C LEU A 75 24.94 -9.07 -14.67
N ALA A 76 23.90 -8.24 -14.71
CA ALA A 76 23.55 -7.50 -15.91
C ALA A 76 24.60 -6.45 -16.31
N GLN A 77 25.32 -5.88 -15.33
CA GLN A 77 26.47 -5.02 -15.60
C GLN A 77 27.68 -5.78 -16.18
N ASN A 78 27.68 -7.11 -16.09
CA ASN A 78 28.78 -7.96 -16.54
C ASN A 78 28.26 -9.16 -17.37
N PRO A 79 27.78 -8.93 -18.61
CA PRO A 79 27.08 -9.95 -19.40
C PRO A 79 27.89 -11.19 -19.76
N GLU A 80 29.22 -11.13 -19.62
CA GLU A 80 30.12 -12.28 -19.86
C GLU A 80 30.12 -13.29 -18.70
N LEU A 81 29.61 -12.90 -17.53
CA LEU A 81 29.52 -13.79 -16.37
C LEU A 81 28.42 -14.84 -16.56
N SER A 82 28.69 -16.05 -16.10
CA SER A 82 27.66 -17.08 -15.98
C SER A 82 26.57 -16.65 -15.01
N SER A 83 25.36 -17.18 -15.16
CA SER A 83 24.31 -17.05 -14.15
C SER A 83 24.54 -17.97 -12.95
N ASP A 84 25.31 -19.05 -13.11
CA ASP A 84 25.60 -20.03 -12.05
C ASP A 84 26.98 -19.76 -11.41
N PRO A 85 27.03 -19.41 -10.10
CA PRO A 85 28.27 -19.13 -9.38
C PRO A 85 29.21 -20.34 -9.29
N ALA A 86 28.72 -21.56 -9.50
CA ALA A 86 29.57 -22.76 -9.55
C ALA A 86 30.58 -22.71 -10.72
N ASN A 87 30.25 -21.98 -11.79
CA ASN A 87 31.08 -21.84 -12.99
C ASN A 87 32.06 -20.66 -12.91
N PHE A 88 32.10 -19.91 -11.81
CA PHE A 88 32.89 -18.69 -11.71
C PHE A 88 34.37 -18.99 -11.46
N SER A 89 35.22 -18.39 -12.28
CA SER A 89 36.65 -18.24 -12.02
C SER A 89 36.90 -17.25 -10.88
N LYS A 90 38.16 -17.14 -10.43
CA LYS A 90 38.52 -16.16 -9.40
C LYS A 90 38.33 -14.73 -9.89
N GLU A 91 38.65 -14.49 -11.15
CA GLU A 91 38.48 -13.21 -11.85
C GLU A 91 37.00 -12.85 -11.97
N ASP A 92 36.12 -13.80 -12.29
CA ASP A 92 34.67 -13.58 -12.35
C ASP A 92 34.10 -13.08 -11.01
N PHE A 93 34.53 -13.69 -9.90
CA PHE A 93 34.16 -13.24 -8.57
C PHE A 93 34.69 -11.84 -8.26
N ASN A 94 35.89 -11.47 -8.74
CA ASN A 94 36.43 -10.12 -8.53
C ASN A 94 35.65 -9.07 -9.34
N THR A 95 35.25 -9.41 -10.58
CA THR A 95 34.44 -8.54 -11.43
C THR A 95 33.08 -8.24 -10.79
N LEU A 96 32.37 -9.28 -10.34
CA LEU A 96 31.09 -9.10 -9.66
C LEU A 96 31.25 -8.37 -8.31
N LYS A 97 32.32 -8.67 -7.56
CA LYS A 97 32.66 -7.96 -6.32
C LYS A 97 32.83 -6.47 -6.52
N ASN A 98 33.57 -6.06 -7.55
CA ASN A 98 33.80 -4.64 -7.82
C ASN A 98 32.49 -3.94 -8.17
N SER A 99 31.62 -4.59 -8.94
CA SER A 99 30.32 -4.05 -9.35
C SER A 99 29.35 -3.88 -8.16
N LEU A 100 29.38 -4.81 -7.20
CA LEU A 100 28.47 -4.77 -6.05
C LEU A 100 29.05 -4.08 -4.82
N HIS A 101 30.30 -3.61 -4.88
CA HIS A 101 31.04 -3.12 -3.73
C HIS A 101 30.29 -2.05 -2.94
N ASN A 102 29.69 -1.06 -3.61
CA ASN A 102 28.98 0.03 -2.93
C ASN A 102 27.55 -0.34 -2.53
N CYS A 103 26.98 -1.41 -3.09
CA CYS A 103 25.64 -1.89 -2.73
C CYS A 103 25.65 -2.77 -1.47
N ILE A 104 26.68 -3.61 -1.32
CA ILE A 104 26.81 -4.59 -0.22
C ILE A 104 26.60 -3.99 1.19
N PRO A 105 27.15 -2.80 1.54
CA PRO A 105 26.96 -2.21 2.86
C PRO A 105 25.51 -1.92 3.24
N PHE A 106 24.60 -1.82 2.27
CA PHE A 106 23.20 -1.47 2.48
C PHE A 106 22.26 -2.69 2.53
N ILE A 107 22.80 -3.89 2.34
CA ILE A 107 22.07 -5.16 2.49
C ILE A 107 22.05 -5.56 3.96
N ARG A 108 20.86 -5.78 4.52
CA ARG A 108 20.62 -6.13 5.92
C ARG A 108 20.78 -7.64 6.14
N PHE A 109 21.94 -8.20 5.79
CA PHE A 109 22.19 -9.66 5.81
C PHE A 109 21.80 -10.39 7.12
N TYR A 110 21.84 -9.71 8.27
CA TYR A 110 21.44 -10.28 9.56
C TYR A 110 19.94 -10.54 9.71
N ASN A 111 19.11 -10.01 8.79
CA ASN A 111 17.67 -10.26 8.72
C ASN A 111 17.34 -11.49 7.86
N LEU A 112 18.32 -12.17 7.26
CA LEU A 112 18.11 -13.42 6.54
C LEU A 112 17.92 -14.59 7.52
N THR A 113 17.26 -15.64 7.07
CA THR A 113 17.25 -16.94 7.74
C THR A 113 18.54 -17.72 7.47
N SER A 114 18.85 -18.70 8.31
CA SER A 114 20.00 -19.59 8.09
C SER A 114 19.89 -20.38 6.76
N ASP A 115 18.66 -20.72 6.34
CA ASP A 115 18.42 -21.43 5.08
C ASP A 115 18.72 -20.53 3.87
N GLU A 116 18.22 -19.30 3.89
CA GLU A 116 18.48 -18.28 2.87
C GLU A 116 19.98 -17.95 2.79
N PHE A 117 20.63 -17.75 3.94
CA PHE A 117 22.08 -17.54 3.97
C PHE A 117 22.83 -18.70 3.32
N SER A 118 22.45 -19.93 3.65
CA SER A 118 23.12 -21.13 3.13
C SER A 118 22.93 -21.32 1.63
N LYS A 119 21.72 -21.04 1.11
CA LYS A 119 21.38 -21.30 -0.29
C LYS A 119 21.75 -20.16 -1.22
N GLU A 120 21.61 -18.91 -0.78
CA GLU A 120 21.62 -17.74 -1.66
C GLU A 120 22.84 -16.84 -1.43
N ILE A 121 23.45 -16.87 -0.24
CA ILE A 121 24.64 -16.06 0.09
C ILE A 121 25.94 -16.85 -0.05
N LEU A 122 25.98 -18.09 0.49
CA LEU A 122 27.20 -18.92 0.45
C LEU A 122 27.79 -19.15 -0.95
N PRO A 123 27.00 -19.36 -2.03
CA PRO A 123 27.55 -19.52 -3.37
C PRO A 123 28.37 -18.29 -3.81
N TYR A 124 27.99 -17.11 -3.34
CA TYR A 124 28.63 -15.83 -3.66
C TYR A 124 29.58 -15.33 -2.56
N LYS A 125 30.01 -16.17 -1.62
CA LYS A 125 30.85 -15.78 -0.47
C LYS A 125 32.13 -15.00 -0.82
N LYS A 126 32.69 -15.21 -2.03
CA LYS A 126 33.91 -14.52 -2.51
C LYS A 126 33.65 -13.07 -2.93
N VAL A 127 32.39 -12.72 -3.20
CA VAL A 127 31.94 -11.36 -3.52
C VAL A 127 31.97 -10.47 -2.27
N LEU A 128 31.62 -11.05 -1.11
CA LEU A 128 31.54 -10.33 0.15
C LEU A 128 32.93 -9.92 0.69
N PRO A 129 33.04 -8.77 1.38
CA PRO A 129 34.22 -8.45 2.19
C PRO A 129 34.54 -9.57 3.18
N LYS A 130 35.83 -9.93 3.32
CA LYS A 130 36.27 -11.07 4.12
C LYS A 130 35.80 -11.00 5.58
N GLU A 131 35.87 -9.81 6.19
CA GLU A 131 35.46 -9.62 7.58
C GLU A 131 33.94 -9.74 7.72
N LEU A 132 33.16 -9.13 6.82
CA LEU A 132 31.70 -9.28 6.78
C LEU A 132 31.31 -10.77 6.67
N TYR A 133 31.93 -11.52 5.77
CA TYR A 133 31.62 -12.94 5.59
C TYR A 133 31.90 -13.77 6.86
N LYS A 134 33.03 -13.53 7.54
CA LYS A 134 33.36 -14.22 8.81
C LYS A 134 32.32 -13.91 9.89
N ASP A 135 31.91 -12.64 10.00
CA ASP A 135 30.91 -12.22 10.97
C ASP A 135 29.55 -12.85 10.72
N LEU A 136 29.11 -12.87 9.45
CA LEU A 136 27.86 -13.54 9.05
C LEU A 136 27.93 -15.05 9.31
N LEU A 137 29.05 -15.69 8.94
CA LEU A 137 29.24 -17.12 9.19
C LEU A 137 29.17 -17.45 10.69
N LYS A 138 29.81 -16.64 11.54
CA LYS A 138 29.72 -16.80 12.99
C LYS A 138 28.29 -16.60 13.51
N TYR A 139 27.58 -15.62 12.98
CA TYR A 139 26.20 -15.33 13.36
C TYR A 139 25.24 -16.47 13.01
N PHE A 140 25.31 -17.00 11.79
CA PHE A 140 24.39 -18.05 11.32
C PHE A 140 24.71 -19.46 11.85
N LEU A 141 25.94 -19.70 12.31
CA LEU A 141 26.35 -20.97 12.94
C LEU A 141 26.02 -21.03 14.44
N ASP A 142 25.87 -19.89 15.11
CA ASP A 142 25.56 -19.82 16.54
C ASP A 142 24.06 -19.61 16.75
N SER A 143 23.36 -20.69 17.13
CA SER A 143 21.91 -20.69 17.38
C SER A 143 21.46 -19.68 18.44
N ASN A 144 22.37 -19.19 19.30
CA ASN A 144 22.05 -18.25 20.37
C ASN A 144 22.17 -16.77 19.97
N ASN A 145 22.76 -16.46 18.81
CA ASN A 145 23.00 -15.06 18.40
C ASN A 145 21.89 -14.47 17.53
N GLN A 146 20.94 -15.27 17.05
CA GLN A 146 19.92 -14.85 16.08
C GLN A 146 19.01 -13.71 16.57
N SER A 147 18.91 -13.45 17.88
CA SER A 147 18.09 -12.36 18.43
C SER A 147 18.82 -11.03 18.64
N ILE A 148 20.16 -11.00 18.58
CA ILE A 148 20.96 -9.85 19.10
C ILE A 148 21.29 -8.82 18.00
N LYS A 149 21.37 -9.23 16.73
CA LYS A 149 21.81 -8.37 15.61
C LYS A 149 20.73 -8.09 14.55
N GLN A 150 19.49 -8.53 14.77
CA GLN A 150 18.41 -8.23 13.84
C GLN A 150 18.16 -6.71 13.82
N SER A 151 18.25 -6.13 12.63
CA SER A 151 17.83 -4.74 12.41
C SER A 151 16.30 -4.67 12.28
N LYS A 152 15.71 -3.47 12.30
CA LYS A 152 14.29 -3.33 11.98
C LYS A 152 14.02 -3.98 10.62
N SER A 153 13.04 -4.90 10.58
CA SER A 153 12.59 -5.51 9.34
C SER A 153 12.12 -4.43 8.37
N ARG A 154 12.38 -4.63 7.08
CA ARG A 154 11.84 -3.78 6.00
C ARG A 154 10.33 -4.00 5.80
N MET A 155 9.84 -5.14 6.25
CA MET A 155 8.41 -5.43 6.32
C MET A 155 7.80 -4.63 7.47
N THR A 156 7.36 -3.41 7.17
CA THR A 156 6.34 -2.74 7.97
C THR A 156 5.00 -3.10 7.36
N THR A 157 4.11 -3.74 8.13
CA THR A 157 2.70 -3.92 7.76
C THR A 157 2.20 -2.67 7.04
N LYS A 158 1.61 -2.84 5.84
CA LYS A 158 1.13 -1.78 4.95
C LYS A 158 0.54 -0.65 5.79
N LYS A 159 0.92 0.58 5.50
CA LYS A 159 0.48 1.75 6.26
C LYS A 159 -0.97 2.12 5.91
N ASN A 160 -1.92 1.20 6.15
CA ASN A 160 -3.33 1.55 6.27
C ASN A 160 -3.49 2.24 7.64
N ASN A 161 -3.23 3.55 7.64
CA ASN A 161 -3.14 4.36 8.84
C ASN A 161 -4.56 4.73 9.33
N ILE A 162 -5.31 3.75 9.83
CA ILE A 162 -6.61 3.99 10.46
C ILE A 162 -6.41 4.63 11.84
N ASP A 163 -6.97 5.83 12.04
CA ASP A 163 -7.08 6.43 13.39
C ASP A 163 -8.27 5.78 14.11
N SER A 164 -8.07 4.57 14.62
CA SER A 164 -9.06 3.82 15.42
C SER A 164 -8.58 3.57 16.84
N LYS A 165 -9.50 3.70 17.79
CA LYS A 165 -9.31 3.23 19.17
C LYS A 165 -9.83 1.80 19.39
N ILE A 166 -10.56 1.24 18.42
CA ILE A 166 -11.27 -0.03 18.56
C ILE A 166 -10.54 -1.16 17.81
N ILE A 167 -10.07 -0.89 16.59
CA ILE A 167 -9.46 -1.90 15.71
C ILE A 167 -8.03 -1.52 15.31
N THR A 168 -7.24 -2.51 14.93
CA THR A 168 -5.87 -2.33 14.43
C THR A 168 -5.84 -2.20 12.91
N THR A 169 -4.69 -1.80 12.36
CA THR A 169 -4.45 -1.78 10.90
C THR A 169 -4.73 -3.12 10.22
N GLN A 170 -4.44 -4.25 10.87
CA GLN A 170 -4.69 -5.58 10.31
C GLN A 170 -6.19 -5.87 10.15
N HIS A 171 -7.03 -5.39 11.07
CA HIS A 171 -8.49 -5.48 10.93
C HIS A 171 -8.96 -4.63 9.75
N ALA A 172 -8.44 -3.40 9.62
CA ALA A 172 -8.78 -2.53 8.49
C ALA A 172 -8.40 -3.16 7.14
N GLU A 173 -7.21 -3.77 7.04
CA GLU A 173 -6.80 -4.55 5.85
C GLU A 173 -7.76 -5.70 5.53
N LEU A 174 -8.15 -6.48 6.55
CA LEU A 174 -9.07 -7.58 6.35
C LEU A 174 -10.46 -7.08 5.90
N ILE A 175 -10.93 -5.97 6.47
CA ILE A 175 -12.18 -5.34 6.05
C ILE A 175 -12.07 -4.83 4.60
N SER A 176 -10.93 -4.25 4.21
CA SER A 176 -10.67 -3.88 2.81
C SER A 176 -10.77 -5.06 1.85
N LYS A 177 -10.20 -6.23 2.20
CA LYS A 177 -10.40 -7.47 1.43
C LYS A 177 -11.86 -7.83 1.26
N TRP A 178 -12.67 -7.59 2.30
CA TRP A 178 -14.11 -7.84 2.24
C TRP A 178 -14.83 -6.84 1.34
N ILE A 179 -14.40 -5.57 1.27
CA ILE A 179 -14.98 -4.62 0.32
C ILE A 179 -14.76 -5.12 -1.12
N ASP A 180 -13.54 -5.54 -1.45
CA ASP A 180 -13.18 -6.06 -2.78
C ASP A 180 -13.69 -7.48 -3.07
N ARG A 181 -14.34 -8.14 -2.10
CA ARG A 181 -14.77 -9.55 -2.16
C ARG A 181 -13.61 -10.53 -2.44
N LEU A 182 -12.40 -10.16 -2.02
CA LEU A 182 -11.20 -10.99 -2.12
C LEU A 182 -11.21 -12.13 -1.09
N LYS A 183 -10.52 -13.24 -1.39
CA LYS A 183 -10.23 -14.26 -0.36
C LYS A 183 -9.18 -13.72 0.60
N ILE A 184 -9.15 -14.27 1.82
CA ILE A 184 -8.17 -13.88 2.86
C ILE A 184 -6.72 -14.01 2.33
N THR A 185 -6.46 -15.02 1.50
CA THR A 185 -5.14 -15.29 0.91
C THR A 185 -4.74 -14.34 -0.21
N ASP A 186 -5.70 -13.59 -0.76
CA ASP A 186 -5.45 -12.74 -1.91
C ASP A 186 -4.79 -11.43 -1.45
N GLU A 187 -3.91 -10.89 -2.29
CA GLU A 187 -3.29 -9.60 -2.04
C GLU A 187 -4.29 -8.48 -2.32
N ILE A 188 -4.31 -7.45 -1.47
CA ILE A 188 -5.12 -6.25 -1.70
C ILE A 188 -4.38 -5.37 -2.72
N GLU A 189 -4.96 -5.21 -3.90
CA GLU A 189 -4.49 -4.30 -4.96
C GLU A 189 -4.90 -2.85 -4.65
N THR A 190 -6.09 -2.62 -4.07
CA THR A 190 -6.64 -1.28 -3.77
C THR A 190 -6.21 -0.73 -2.41
N ALA A 191 -5.57 0.46 -2.40
CA ALA A 191 -5.30 1.18 -1.16
C ALA A 191 -6.56 1.92 -0.67
N TYR A 192 -7.12 1.49 0.47
CA TYR A 192 -8.23 2.17 1.12
C TYR A 192 -7.74 3.10 2.21
N LYS A 193 -8.21 4.35 2.16
CA LYS A 193 -8.04 5.32 3.22
C LYS A 193 -9.29 5.36 4.08
N PHE A 194 -9.10 5.08 5.36
CA PHE A 194 -10.15 5.15 6.37
C PHE A 194 -10.11 6.52 7.03
N GLN A 195 -10.95 7.45 6.59
CA GLN A 195 -11.06 8.78 7.16
C GLN A 195 -12.13 8.80 8.25
N LEU A 196 -11.71 9.00 9.50
CA LEU A 196 -12.64 9.10 10.63
C LEU A 196 -13.54 10.33 10.49
N LEU A 197 -14.83 10.10 10.23
CA LEU A 197 -15.83 11.16 10.20
C LEU A 197 -16.38 11.44 11.59
N PHE A 198 -16.56 10.38 12.38
CA PHE A 198 -17.37 10.41 13.58
C PHE A 198 -16.79 9.48 14.65
N ARG A 199 -16.74 9.93 15.91
CA ARG A 199 -16.35 9.12 17.08
C ARG A 199 -17.25 9.41 18.28
N GLY A 200 -17.83 8.40 18.89
CA GLY A 200 -18.83 8.52 19.95
C GLY A 200 -18.34 9.33 21.15
N SER A 201 -17.14 9.02 21.65
CA SER A 201 -16.52 9.79 22.75
C SER A 201 -16.23 11.25 22.42
N ARG A 202 -16.11 11.61 21.13
CA ARG A 202 -15.84 12.98 20.66
C ARG A 202 -17.12 13.75 20.37
N ASP A 203 -18.07 13.12 19.68
CA ASP A 203 -19.20 13.78 19.04
C ASP A 203 -20.55 13.49 19.73
N GLY A 204 -20.62 12.46 20.58
CA GLY A 204 -21.83 12.03 21.30
C GLY A 204 -22.40 10.71 20.76
N PHE A 205 -23.45 10.16 21.36
CA PHE A 205 -24.00 8.85 20.93
C PHE A 205 -25.31 8.93 20.17
N THR A 206 -25.89 10.11 19.99
CA THR A 206 -27.28 10.23 19.50
C THR A 206 -27.44 10.00 18.00
N ALA A 207 -28.54 9.36 17.58
CA ALA A 207 -28.93 9.19 16.17
C ALA A 207 -28.96 10.53 15.40
N LYS A 208 -29.47 11.59 16.05
CA LYS A 208 -29.47 12.95 15.48
C LYS A 208 -28.06 13.40 15.06
N LYS A 209 -27.05 13.16 15.90
CA LYS A 209 -25.67 13.56 15.62
C LYS A 209 -25.06 12.75 14.48
N PHE A 210 -25.41 11.46 14.41
CA PHE A 210 -25.04 10.62 13.28
C PHE A 210 -25.56 11.20 11.96
N HIS A 211 -26.86 11.50 11.86
CA HIS A 211 -27.44 12.07 10.64
C HIS A 211 -26.88 13.45 10.28
N GLU A 212 -26.57 14.29 11.27
CA GLU A 212 -25.90 15.58 11.03
C GLU A 212 -24.53 15.44 10.32
N ILE A 213 -23.84 14.30 10.50
CA ILE A 213 -22.48 14.08 9.98
C ILE A 213 -22.47 13.13 8.78
N CYS A 214 -23.31 12.10 8.80
CA CYS A 214 -23.20 10.94 7.91
C CYS A 214 -24.28 10.89 6.81
N ASP A 215 -25.33 11.72 6.87
CA ASP A 215 -26.30 11.76 5.78
C ASP A 215 -25.65 12.19 4.46
N ASN A 216 -26.05 11.54 3.37
CA ASN A 216 -25.46 11.68 2.03
C ASN A 216 -24.02 11.17 1.91
N GLN A 217 -23.46 10.54 2.96
CA GLN A 217 -22.19 9.83 2.86
C GLN A 217 -22.42 8.39 2.40
N SER A 218 -21.58 7.91 1.50
CA SER A 218 -21.56 6.54 0.97
C SER A 218 -20.17 5.91 1.20
N ASN A 219 -20.00 4.62 0.90
CA ASN A 219 -18.74 3.90 1.13
C ASN A 219 -18.23 4.03 2.56
N THR A 220 -19.08 3.69 3.53
CA THR A 220 -18.81 3.98 4.93
C THR A 220 -18.71 2.72 5.78
N ILE A 221 -17.83 2.76 6.77
CA ILE A 221 -17.63 1.67 7.73
C ILE A 221 -18.03 2.14 9.12
N THR A 222 -18.88 1.33 9.76
CA THR A 222 -19.22 1.44 11.18
C THR A 222 -18.41 0.43 11.98
N ILE A 223 -17.71 0.87 13.02
CA ILE A 223 -16.99 0.04 13.99
C ILE A 223 -17.55 0.34 15.39
N VAL A 224 -17.89 -0.70 16.14
CA VAL A 224 -18.55 -0.59 17.44
C VAL A 224 -17.84 -1.46 18.47
N LYS A 225 -17.48 -0.88 19.60
CA LYS A 225 -17.00 -1.59 20.78
C LYS A 225 -18.15 -1.83 21.74
N VAL A 226 -18.41 -3.09 22.07
CA VAL A 226 -19.45 -3.47 23.04
C VAL A 226 -18.93 -3.26 24.45
N LYS A 227 -19.71 -2.59 25.29
CA LYS A 227 -19.36 -2.32 26.68
C LYS A 227 -19.27 -3.59 27.51
N ASP A 228 -18.29 -3.63 28.41
CA ASP A 228 -18.01 -4.75 29.31
C ASP A 228 -17.73 -6.07 28.55
N SER A 229 -17.30 -5.98 27.27
CA SER A 229 -16.99 -7.10 26.40
C SER A 229 -15.74 -6.83 25.56
N THR A 230 -15.08 -7.90 25.10
CA THR A 230 -14.01 -7.77 24.11
C THR A 230 -14.56 -7.63 22.68
N GLU A 231 -15.83 -7.98 22.47
CA GLU A 231 -16.50 -8.03 21.18
C GLU A 231 -16.47 -6.69 20.43
N ILE A 232 -16.19 -6.78 19.13
CA ILE A 232 -16.23 -5.67 18.19
C ILE A 232 -17.22 -6.03 17.10
N LEU A 233 -18.12 -5.12 16.78
CA LEU A 233 -19.15 -5.27 15.76
C LEU A 233 -18.98 -4.21 14.69
N GLY A 234 -19.47 -4.48 13.49
CA GLY A 234 -19.43 -3.45 12.46
C GLY A 234 -20.20 -3.81 11.21
N GLY A 235 -20.21 -2.86 10.28
CA GLY A 235 -20.80 -3.04 8.98
C GLY A 235 -20.30 -2.00 7.98
N TYR A 236 -20.27 -2.40 6.71
CA TYR A 236 -19.92 -1.57 5.58
C TYR A 236 -21.16 -1.27 4.76
N ASN A 237 -21.43 0.02 4.54
CA ASN A 237 -22.50 0.48 3.67
C ASN A 237 -21.93 1.21 2.43
N PRO A 238 -22.04 0.64 1.21
CA PRO A 238 -21.54 1.27 -0.01
C PRO A 238 -22.42 2.40 -0.54
N ILE A 239 -23.65 2.55 -0.06
CA ILE A 239 -24.62 3.52 -0.57
C ILE A 239 -24.86 4.64 0.44
N GLU A 240 -25.52 5.72 0.00
CA GLU A 240 -25.79 6.89 0.83
C GLU A 240 -26.68 6.57 2.03
N TRP A 241 -26.33 7.12 3.20
CA TRP A 241 -27.25 7.21 4.33
C TRP A 241 -28.27 8.33 4.14
N ASN A 242 -29.48 8.10 4.63
CA ASN A 242 -30.56 9.09 4.66
C ASN A 242 -31.37 8.94 5.96
N SER A 243 -32.29 9.87 6.19
CA SER A 243 -33.19 9.87 7.35
C SER A 243 -34.67 9.83 6.94
N ASP A 244 -35.01 9.11 5.85
CA ASP A 244 -36.32 9.14 5.18
C ASP A 244 -37.25 7.95 5.52
N CYS A 245 -36.89 7.14 6.52
CA CYS A 245 -37.67 5.99 6.99
C CYS A 245 -37.88 4.90 5.93
N CYS A 246 -36.95 4.74 4.99
CA CYS A 246 -37.07 3.83 3.85
C CYS A 246 -35.93 2.81 3.77
N TYR A 247 -36.22 1.66 3.16
CA TYR A 247 -35.19 0.69 2.79
C TYR A 247 -34.38 1.19 1.60
N ARG A 248 -33.13 0.74 1.54
CA ARG A 248 -32.27 0.89 0.37
C ARG A 248 -31.69 -0.46 -0.03
N ALA A 249 -31.70 -0.69 -1.34
CA ALA A 249 -31.24 -1.94 -1.90
C ALA A 249 -29.73 -1.91 -2.19
N THR A 250 -29.01 -2.91 -1.71
CA THR A 250 -27.61 -3.15 -2.09
C THR A 250 -27.21 -4.59 -1.82
N LYS A 251 -26.37 -5.15 -2.68
CA LYS A 251 -25.76 -6.48 -2.50
C LYS A 251 -24.37 -6.43 -1.87
N ASP A 252 -23.75 -5.25 -1.88
CA ASP A 252 -22.33 -5.06 -1.57
C ASP A 252 -22.10 -4.66 -0.10
N SER A 253 -23.19 -4.37 0.63
CA SER A 253 -23.16 -4.24 2.08
C SER A 253 -22.75 -5.55 2.77
N PHE A 254 -22.18 -5.42 3.95
CA PHE A 254 -21.89 -6.55 4.82
C PHE A 254 -21.82 -6.10 6.28
N ILE A 255 -22.09 -7.03 7.18
CA ILE A 255 -21.88 -6.86 8.62
C ILE A 255 -20.86 -7.89 9.11
N PHE A 256 -20.21 -7.60 10.22
CA PHE A 256 -19.20 -8.47 10.77
C PHE A 256 -19.09 -8.36 12.29
N SER A 257 -18.37 -9.33 12.87
CA SER A 257 -17.87 -9.25 14.24
C SER A 257 -16.46 -9.78 14.33
N PHE A 258 -15.70 -9.23 15.28
CA PHE A 258 -14.44 -9.75 15.76
C PHE A 258 -14.56 -10.07 17.24
N ARG A 259 -13.93 -11.17 17.67
CA ARG A 259 -13.97 -11.59 19.07
C ARG A 259 -13.29 -10.58 20.01
N ASN A 260 -12.18 -10.00 19.57
CA ASN A 260 -11.42 -8.99 20.30
C ASN A 260 -10.49 -8.20 19.34
N SER A 261 -9.78 -7.20 19.87
CA SER A 261 -8.91 -6.29 19.11
C SER A 261 -7.55 -6.88 18.72
N ASP A 262 -7.18 -8.03 19.28
CA ASP A 262 -5.84 -8.62 19.16
C ASP A 262 -5.84 -9.86 18.23
N ASP A 263 -7.02 -10.35 17.83
CA ASP A 263 -7.22 -11.56 17.04
C ASP A 263 -8.05 -11.27 15.79
N ILE A 264 -7.38 -11.35 14.63
CA ILE A 264 -7.98 -11.13 13.31
C ILE A 264 -8.57 -12.41 12.69
N GLU A 265 -8.30 -13.59 13.24
CA GLU A 265 -8.74 -14.87 12.66
C GLU A 265 -10.13 -15.27 13.16
N SER A 266 -10.46 -14.91 14.40
CA SER A 266 -11.78 -15.16 15.00
C SER A 266 -12.80 -14.10 14.60
N TYR A 267 -13.21 -14.11 13.33
CA TYR A 267 -14.23 -13.20 12.80
C TYR A 267 -15.47 -13.92 12.27
N ILE A 268 -16.59 -13.20 12.23
CA ILE A 268 -17.78 -13.58 11.45
C ILE A 268 -17.98 -12.51 10.40
N LEU A 269 -18.00 -12.90 9.13
CA LEU A 269 -18.44 -12.06 8.02
C LEU A 269 -19.82 -12.52 7.57
N SER A 270 -20.72 -11.56 7.40
CA SER A 270 -22.10 -11.83 6.99
C SER A 270 -22.48 -10.90 5.84
N ARG A 271 -22.75 -11.49 4.67
CA ARG A 271 -23.17 -10.74 3.48
C ARG A 271 -24.69 -10.61 3.45
N VAL A 272 -25.15 -9.65 2.66
CA VAL A 272 -26.58 -9.47 2.39
C VAL A 272 -27.14 -10.72 1.73
N LYS A 273 -28.26 -11.20 2.26
CA LYS A 273 -29.07 -12.29 1.70
C LYS A 273 -30.27 -11.77 0.90
N ASP A 274 -30.90 -10.69 1.37
CA ASP A 274 -32.00 -10.00 0.68
C ASP A 274 -31.59 -8.55 0.38
N GLU A 275 -31.22 -8.31 -0.87
CA GLU A 275 -30.71 -7.02 -1.34
C GLU A 275 -31.67 -5.88 -1.05
N GLN A 276 -32.99 -6.11 -1.11
CA GLN A 276 -34.01 -5.06 -0.95
C GLN A 276 -34.15 -4.56 0.49
N ARG A 277 -33.57 -5.30 1.46
CA ARG A 277 -33.64 -5.01 2.90
C ARG A 277 -32.26 -4.91 3.54
N ALA A 278 -31.25 -4.58 2.75
CA ALA A 278 -29.87 -4.52 3.21
C ALA A 278 -29.65 -3.37 4.22
N ILE A 279 -30.19 -2.19 3.93
CA ILE A 279 -30.03 -0.96 4.71
C ILE A 279 -31.41 -0.38 5.00
N TYR A 280 -31.63 0.04 6.24
CA TYR A 280 -32.84 0.74 6.65
C TYR A 280 -32.48 2.14 7.16
N ASN A 281 -32.91 3.17 6.45
CA ASN A 281 -32.67 4.55 6.82
C ASN A 281 -33.82 5.04 7.71
N SER A 282 -33.56 5.43 8.95
CA SER A 282 -34.53 6.00 9.87
C SER A 282 -33.89 7.13 10.65
N ASN A 283 -34.60 8.24 10.82
CA ASN A 283 -34.14 9.40 11.60
C ASN A 283 -33.96 9.11 13.11
N ASP A 284 -34.54 8.01 13.60
CA ASP A 284 -34.46 7.59 15.00
C ASP A 284 -33.25 6.66 15.27
N PHE A 285 -32.60 6.16 14.23
CA PHE A 285 -31.50 5.20 14.31
C PHE A 285 -30.18 5.84 13.86
N GLY A 286 -29.07 5.30 14.33
CA GLY A 286 -27.76 5.55 13.72
C GLY A 286 -27.58 4.67 12.48
N PRO A 287 -26.39 4.08 12.28
CA PRO A 287 -26.20 3.01 11.31
C PRO A 287 -27.19 1.85 11.52
N SER A 288 -27.91 1.47 10.46
CA SER A 288 -28.85 0.35 10.49
C SER A 288 -28.72 -0.51 9.24
N PHE A 289 -28.15 -1.70 9.45
CA PHE A 289 -28.03 -2.80 8.49
C PHE A 289 -29.25 -3.71 8.63
N ASP A 290 -30.43 -3.08 8.63
CA ASP A 290 -31.69 -3.64 9.12
C ASP A 290 -31.48 -4.37 10.47
N TYR A 291 -32.18 -5.46 10.77
CA TYR A 291 -32.05 -6.20 12.02
C TYR A 291 -30.74 -6.98 12.14
N GLY A 292 -29.83 -6.90 11.16
CA GLY A 292 -28.49 -7.49 11.25
C GLY A 292 -27.61 -6.77 12.28
N LEU A 293 -27.64 -5.44 12.26
CA LEU A 293 -26.98 -4.55 13.22
C LEU A 293 -27.68 -3.19 13.19
N ILE A 294 -28.28 -2.78 14.31
CA ILE A 294 -28.91 -1.47 14.50
C ILE A 294 -28.26 -0.78 15.68
N LEU A 295 -27.90 0.49 15.52
CA LEU A 295 -27.52 1.37 16.62
C LEU A 295 -28.63 2.39 16.90
N ILE A 296 -29.01 2.51 18.16
CA ILE A 296 -30.00 3.46 18.66
C ILE A 296 -29.38 4.17 19.85
N ASN A 297 -28.91 5.39 19.62
CA ASN A 297 -28.12 6.13 20.58
C ASN A 297 -26.89 5.33 21.06
N ASP A 298 -26.75 5.12 22.37
CA ASP A 298 -25.69 4.34 23.01
C ASP A 298 -26.02 2.84 23.17
N SER A 299 -27.09 2.37 22.51
CA SER A 299 -27.54 0.99 22.55
C SER A 299 -27.54 0.37 21.15
N GLY A 300 -27.43 -0.95 21.06
CA GLY A 300 -27.53 -1.65 19.80
C GLY A 300 -28.26 -2.99 19.87
N LEU A 301 -28.68 -3.48 18.71
CA LEU A 301 -29.40 -4.73 18.51
C LEU A 301 -28.79 -5.49 17.33
N CYS A 302 -28.69 -6.82 17.47
CA CYS A 302 -28.27 -7.72 16.39
C CYS A 302 -29.20 -8.93 16.35
N GLY A 303 -29.62 -9.33 15.15
CA GLY A 303 -30.38 -10.55 14.91
C GLY A 303 -30.18 -11.07 13.49
N LYS A 304 -30.93 -12.10 13.11
CA LYS A 304 -30.76 -12.79 11.83
C LYS A 304 -32.02 -12.76 10.97
N ASN A 305 -32.16 -11.73 10.13
CA ASN A 305 -33.30 -11.62 9.20
C ASN A 305 -32.89 -11.53 7.72
N TYR A 306 -31.91 -10.70 7.35
CA TYR A 306 -31.56 -10.44 5.93
C TYR A 306 -30.07 -10.47 5.58
N TYR A 307 -29.25 -10.90 6.53
CA TYR A 307 -27.85 -11.23 6.32
C TYR A 307 -27.63 -12.74 6.54
N GLU A 308 -26.60 -13.30 5.91
CA GLU A 308 -26.36 -14.76 5.86
C GLU A 308 -26.17 -15.38 7.25
N ASN A 309 -25.40 -14.69 8.09
CA ASN A 309 -24.92 -15.12 9.40
C ASN A 309 -25.34 -14.12 10.50
N GLN A 310 -25.59 -14.66 11.70
CA GLN A 310 -25.71 -13.86 12.91
C GLN A 310 -24.31 -13.50 13.38
N ILE A 311 -24.07 -12.23 13.73
CA ILE A 311 -22.73 -11.75 14.10
C ILE A 311 -22.46 -11.77 15.62
N ARG A 312 -23.49 -12.05 16.44
CA ARG A 312 -23.39 -12.20 17.90
C ARG A 312 -23.95 -13.54 18.34
N GLU A 313 -23.47 -14.08 19.45
CA GLU A 313 -24.02 -15.32 20.03
C GLU A 313 -25.44 -15.13 20.59
N THR A 314 -25.77 -13.92 21.05
CA THR A 314 -27.08 -13.57 21.64
C THR A 314 -27.83 -12.55 20.78
N GLU A 315 -29.16 -12.58 20.82
CA GLU A 315 -30.02 -11.55 20.21
C GLU A 315 -30.38 -10.42 21.20
N ASP A 316 -29.91 -10.51 22.45
CA ASP A 316 -30.08 -9.47 23.45
C ASP A 316 -29.40 -8.16 23.00
N GLY A 317 -30.04 -7.05 23.37
CA GLY A 317 -29.47 -5.73 23.15
C GLY A 317 -28.15 -5.54 23.91
N PHE A 318 -27.32 -4.64 23.41
CA PHE A 318 -26.03 -4.29 24.00
C PHE A 318 -25.88 -2.79 24.18
N ILE A 319 -24.97 -2.42 25.09
CA ILE A 319 -24.57 -1.02 25.30
C ILE A 319 -23.25 -0.79 24.56
N VAL A 320 -23.16 0.36 23.90
CA VAL A 320 -21.97 0.80 23.17
C VAL A 320 -21.00 1.44 24.15
N GLU A 321 -19.74 1.02 24.12
CA GLU A 321 -18.64 1.69 24.85
C GLU A 321 -18.02 2.79 24.01
N GLU A 322 -17.76 2.49 22.74
CA GLU A 322 -17.25 3.43 21.74
C GLU A 322 -17.79 3.02 20.37
N TYR A 323 -18.01 4.01 19.51
CA TYR A 323 -18.30 3.75 18.11
C TYR A 323 -17.60 4.75 17.23
N GLU A 324 -17.08 4.25 16.12
CA GLU A 324 -16.34 5.02 15.13
C GLU A 324 -16.95 4.78 13.76
N TYR A 325 -17.01 5.83 12.97
CA TYR A 325 -17.51 5.76 11.62
C TYR A 325 -16.57 6.46 10.65
N TYR A 326 -16.28 5.75 9.57
CA TYR A 326 -15.25 6.07 8.61
C TYR A 326 -15.87 6.24 7.24
N ASP A 327 -15.44 7.29 6.55
CA ASP A 327 -15.47 7.33 5.10
C ASP A 327 -14.33 6.44 4.58
N VAL A 328 -14.64 5.60 3.62
CA VAL A 328 -13.71 4.64 3.04
C VAL A 328 -13.57 4.97 1.58
N THR A 329 -12.72 5.97 1.35
CA THR A 329 -12.32 6.39 0.03
C THR A 329 -11.15 5.53 -0.43
N ILE A 330 -11.19 5.13 -1.69
CA ILE A 330 -9.96 4.69 -2.37
C ILE A 330 -9.01 5.88 -2.32
N GLU A 331 -7.78 5.65 -1.86
CA GLU A 331 -6.75 6.69 -1.88
C GLU A 331 -6.31 6.87 -3.34
N ILE A 332 -7.08 7.67 -4.08
CA ILE A 332 -6.58 8.29 -5.31
C ILE A 332 -5.56 9.31 -4.82
N GLY A 333 -4.27 9.08 -5.08
CA GLY A 333 -3.24 10.06 -4.76
C GLY A 333 -3.67 11.42 -5.31
N ASN A 334 -3.82 12.42 -4.42
CA ASN A 334 -4.35 13.77 -4.70
C ASN A 334 -4.29 14.20 -6.18
N ASP A 335 -5.40 14.06 -6.91
CA ASP A 335 -5.54 14.57 -8.29
C ASP A 335 -6.24 15.95 -8.27
N PRO A 336 -5.56 17.05 -8.64
CA PRO A 336 -6.14 18.38 -8.72
C PRO A 336 -6.97 18.66 -10.00
N TYR A 337 -7.15 17.70 -10.93
CA TYR A 337 -7.60 18.00 -12.30
C TYR A 337 -9.07 17.76 -12.66
N VAL A 338 -10.00 17.95 -11.72
CA VAL A 338 -11.42 18.18 -12.09
C VAL A 338 -11.64 19.62 -12.63
N LYS A 339 -10.59 20.39 -13.01
CA LYS A 339 -10.80 21.81 -13.37
C LYS A 339 -10.07 22.40 -14.59
N TYR A 340 -9.17 21.70 -15.27
CA TYR A 340 -8.44 22.31 -16.38
C TYR A 340 -8.38 21.41 -17.62
N ILE A 341 -9.52 21.27 -18.29
CA ILE A 341 -9.56 20.95 -19.73
C ILE A 341 -10.24 22.13 -20.41
N TYR A 342 -9.49 23.22 -20.59
CA TYR A 342 -9.73 24.29 -21.58
C TYR A 342 -8.46 25.16 -21.56
N ASP A 343 -7.46 24.88 -22.41
CA ASP A 343 -7.13 25.73 -23.57
C ASP A 343 -5.83 25.29 -24.28
N GLU A 344 -5.88 25.39 -25.61
CA GLU A 344 -4.85 25.39 -26.66
C GLU A 344 -3.65 24.41 -26.72
N SER A 345 -3.54 23.79 -27.90
CA SER A 345 -2.85 22.54 -28.22
C SER A 345 -1.41 22.68 -28.75
N ILE A 346 -0.48 22.02 -28.10
CA ILE A 346 0.53 21.19 -28.77
C ILE A 346 0.10 19.74 -28.53
N SER A 347 -0.37 19.02 -29.56
CA SER A 347 -0.77 17.61 -29.43
C SER A 347 0.49 16.73 -29.23
N LEU A 348 0.87 16.58 -27.96
CA LEU A 348 1.95 15.70 -27.50
C LEU A 348 1.48 14.24 -27.38
N ASP A 349 0.16 14.04 -27.34
CA ASP A 349 -0.58 12.77 -27.22
C ASP A 349 -0.32 11.75 -28.35
N LYS A 350 0.43 12.13 -29.39
CA LYS A 350 0.85 11.25 -30.51
C LYS A 350 2.36 11.01 -30.61
N HIS A 351 3.18 11.61 -29.74
CA HIS A 351 4.63 11.51 -29.81
C HIS A 351 5.18 10.46 -28.84
N ASP A 352 6.21 9.71 -29.24
CA ASP A 352 6.95 8.81 -28.33
C ASP A 352 7.52 9.65 -27.17
N ILE A 353 7.42 9.16 -25.93
CA ILE A 353 8.00 9.79 -24.73
C ILE A 353 9.47 10.15 -24.96
N ARG A 354 10.21 9.36 -25.73
CA ARG A 354 11.59 9.68 -26.12
C ARG A 354 11.70 11.02 -26.84
N ASN A 355 10.81 11.30 -27.79
CA ASN A 355 10.79 12.58 -28.50
C ASN A 355 10.50 13.75 -27.55
N ILE A 356 9.65 13.53 -26.54
CA ILE A 356 9.32 14.55 -25.55
C ILE A 356 10.53 14.85 -24.65
N ILE A 357 11.27 13.81 -24.25
CA ILE A 357 12.52 13.96 -23.49
C ILE A 357 13.58 14.68 -24.33
N ASP A 358 13.71 14.35 -25.62
CA ASP A 358 14.65 15.02 -26.52
C ASP A 358 14.31 16.52 -26.69
N ILE A 359 13.02 16.86 -26.80
CA ILE A 359 12.56 18.26 -26.83
C ILE A 359 12.82 18.96 -25.49
N LEU A 360 12.63 18.27 -24.37
CA LEU A 360 12.91 18.80 -23.03
C LEU A 360 14.41 19.12 -22.87
N VAL A 361 15.30 18.23 -23.31
CA VAL A 361 16.76 18.44 -23.32
C VAL A 361 17.14 19.62 -24.21
N ALA A 362 16.64 19.66 -25.45
CA ALA A 362 16.89 20.77 -26.36
C ALA A 362 16.35 22.11 -25.80
N GLY A 363 15.20 22.09 -25.13
CA GLY A 363 14.63 23.25 -24.45
C GLY A 363 15.55 23.79 -23.36
N SER A 364 16.19 22.91 -22.59
CA SER A 364 17.20 23.30 -21.59
C SER A 364 18.46 23.89 -22.21
N GLU A 365 19.00 23.27 -23.27
CA GLU A 365 20.18 23.80 -23.98
C GLU A 365 19.92 25.18 -24.60
N LEU A 366 18.68 25.44 -25.02
CA LEU A 366 18.25 26.71 -25.61
C LEU A 366 17.73 27.73 -24.59
N GLY A 367 17.69 27.39 -23.30
CA GLY A 367 17.23 28.28 -22.22
C GLY A 367 15.73 28.62 -22.26
N LEU A 368 14.89 27.72 -22.80
CA LEU A 368 13.45 27.92 -22.99
C LEU A 368 12.66 27.49 -21.75
N GLN A 369 12.73 28.27 -20.66
CA GLN A 369 12.16 27.86 -19.37
C GLN A 369 10.66 27.55 -19.41
N GLU A 370 9.85 28.35 -20.10
CA GLU A 370 8.40 28.11 -20.20
C GLU A 370 8.08 26.77 -20.88
N LEU A 371 8.87 26.37 -21.89
CA LEU A 371 8.73 25.07 -22.55
C LEU A 371 9.16 23.93 -21.62
N ILE A 372 10.24 24.13 -20.85
CA ILE A 372 10.73 23.16 -19.88
C ILE A 372 9.67 22.89 -18.81
N ASP A 373 9.11 23.95 -18.22
CA ASP A 373 8.08 23.85 -17.18
C ASP A 373 6.83 23.11 -17.69
N TYR A 374 6.37 23.48 -18.90
CA TYR A 374 5.24 22.80 -19.55
C TYR A 374 5.49 21.31 -19.79
N LEU A 375 6.67 20.95 -20.33
CA LEU A 375 6.99 19.56 -20.64
C LEU A 375 7.23 18.71 -19.39
N GLN A 376 7.80 19.29 -18.33
CA GLN A 376 7.91 18.62 -17.03
C GLN A 376 6.53 18.30 -16.46
N SER A 377 5.63 19.28 -16.43
CA SER A 377 4.24 19.11 -15.97
C SER A 377 3.53 18.03 -16.80
N PHE A 378 3.62 18.10 -18.14
CA PHE A 378 3.03 17.12 -19.05
C PHE A 378 3.55 15.69 -18.80
N LEU A 379 4.85 15.51 -18.61
CA LEU A 379 5.47 14.20 -18.36
C LEU A 379 5.04 13.62 -17.00
N ILE A 380 4.92 14.47 -15.98
CA ILE A 380 4.43 14.08 -14.64
C ILE A 380 2.97 13.61 -14.73
N GLU A 381 2.11 14.39 -15.38
CA GLU A 381 0.68 14.10 -15.56
C GLU A 381 0.42 12.84 -16.41
N THR A 382 1.14 12.70 -17.53
CA THR A 382 1.01 11.53 -18.42
C THR A 382 1.47 10.25 -17.72
N LYS A 383 2.49 10.34 -16.86
CA LYS A 383 2.99 9.19 -16.10
C LYS A 383 2.08 8.82 -14.93
N ALA A 384 1.43 9.78 -14.25
CA ALA A 384 0.43 9.47 -13.23
C ALA A 384 -0.69 8.58 -13.82
N ASN A 385 -1.26 9.00 -14.95
CA ASN A 385 -2.27 8.23 -15.70
C ASN A 385 -1.77 6.86 -16.17
N TRP A 386 -0.52 6.75 -16.64
CA TRP A 386 0.01 5.48 -17.13
C TRP A 386 0.34 4.48 -16.00
N MET A 387 0.88 4.95 -14.86
CA MET A 387 1.13 4.10 -13.70
C MET A 387 -0.16 3.55 -13.10
N GLU A 388 -1.23 4.35 -13.07
CA GLU A 388 -2.57 3.90 -12.70
C GLU A 388 -3.15 2.85 -13.66
N GLN A 389 -2.83 2.91 -14.96
CA GLN A 389 -3.42 2.02 -15.96
C GLN A 389 -2.65 0.70 -16.19
N ASN A 390 -1.38 0.62 -15.78
CA ASN A 390 -0.50 -0.51 -16.14
C ASN A 390 0.13 -1.20 -14.93
N PHE A 391 -0.08 -0.68 -13.72
CA PHE A 391 0.33 -1.32 -12.47
C PHE A 391 -0.82 -1.49 -11.48
N ASN A 392 -2.07 -1.42 -11.97
CA ASN A 392 -3.23 -2.00 -11.29
C ASN A 392 -3.33 -3.48 -11.67
#